data_AF-A0A845ZKS4-F1
#
_entry.id   AF-A0A845ZKS4-F1
#
_cell.length_a   1.000
_cell.length_b   1.000
_cell.length_c   1.000
_cell.angle_alpha   90.00
_cell.angle_beta   90.00
_cell.angle_gamma   90.00
#
_symmetry.space_group_name_H-M   'P 1'
#
loop_
_entity.id
_entity.type
_entity.pdbx_description
1 polymer ?
#
loop_
_entity_poly.entity_id
_entity_poly.type
_entity_poly.pdbx_seq_one_letter_code
_entity_poly.pdbx_strand_id
1 'polypeptide(L)'
;MVANLMVFLTVDASISLSEGEVLLGLLSVLLLIAINAFFVTAEFSMVAVRRSRISQLVDAGDVQAKTVQALQQSIDRLLSTTQLGITLSSLALGWIGETTMATLVAAGIAK
;
A
#
# COMPACT_ATOMS: atom_id res chain seq x y z
N MET A 1 17.84 4.26 18.32
CA MET A 1 18.11 3.16 19.26
C MET A 1 16.97 2.95 20.26
N VAL A 2 16.45 4.01 20.91
CA VAL A 2 15.34 3.92 21.88
C VAL A 2 13.98 3.54 21.24
N ALA A 3 13.67 4.04 20.03
CA ALA A 3 12.42 3.71 19.33
C ALA A 3 12.31 2.21 18.95
N ASN A 4 13.42 1.59 18.52
CA ASN A 4 13.45 0.14 18.25
C ASN A 4 13.28 -0.68 19.52
N LEU A 5 13.78 -0.20 20.67
CA LEU A 5 13.58 -0.87 21.95
C LEU A 5 12.11 -0.81 22.41
N MET A 6 11.41 0.30 22.13
CA MET A 6 9.99 0.44 22.46
C MET A 6 9.07 -0.38 21.54
N VAL A 7 9.40 -0.45 20.24
CA VAL A 7 8.75 -1.37 19.29
C VAL A 7 9.02 -2.82 19.69
N PHE A 8 10.26 -3.16 20.06
CA PHE A 8 10.63 -4.50 20.52
C PHE A 8 9.89 -4.90 21.80
N LEU A 9 9.74 -4.00 22.79
CA LEU A 9 8.97 -4.27 24.01
C LEU A 9 7.44 -4.34 23.77
N THR A 10 6.91 -3.59 22.81
CA THR A 10 5.50 -3.69 22.41
C THR A 10 5.22 -4.99 21.64
N VAL A 11 6.21 -5.50 20.90
CA VAL A 11 6.15 -6.78 20.16
C VAL A 11 6.38 -7.99 21.08
N ASP A 12 7.22 -7.89 22.11
CA ASP A 12 7.47 -8.96 23.08
C ASP A 12 6.28 -9.15 24.04
N ALA A 13 5.53 -8.08 24.34
CA ALA A 13 4.30 -8.15 25.13
C ALA A 13 3.12 -8.84 24.41
N SER A 14 3.22 -9.06 23.10
CA SER A 14 2.30 -9.91 22.32
C SER A 14 2.69 -11.40 22.30
N ILE A 15 3.78 -11.84 22.93
CA ILE A 15 4.13 -13.28 22.95
C ILE A 15 3.30 -14.03 24.02
N SER A 16 1.98 -13.92 23.91
CA SER A 16 0.99 -14.81 24.51
C SER A 16 0.15 -15.35 23.38
N LEU A 17 0.56 -16.50 22.82
CA LEU A 17 -0.05 -17.17 21.68
C LEU A 17 -1.59 -17.19 21.79
N SER A 18 -2.23 -16.24 21.10
CA SER A 18 -3.66 -16.18 20.89
C SER A 18 -3.87 -16.16 19.38
N GLU A 19 -4.75 -17.02 18.86
CA GLU A 19 -5.11 -17.11 17.44
C GLU A 19 -5.40 -15.73 16.79
N GLY A 20 -5.79 -14.75 17.62
CA GLY A 20 -6.03 -13.37 17.22
C GLY A 20 -4.82 -12.64 16.65
N GLU A 21 -3.58 -12.93 17.08
CA GLU A 21 -2.39 -12.20 16.61
C GLU A 21 -1.94 -12.63 15.22
N VAL A 22 -2.02 -13.93 14.94
CA VAL A 22 -1.78 -14.48 13.60
C VAL A 22 -2.82 -13.93 12.64
N LEU A 23 -4.08 -13.86 13.07
CA LEU A 23 -5.15 -13.26 12.28
C LEU A 23 -4.90 -11.76 12.03
N LEU A 24 -4.43 -11.01 13.03
CA LEU A 24 -4.11 -9.59 12.91
C LEU A 24 -2.93 -9.34 11.95
N GLY A 25 -1.89 -10.18 12.02
CA GLY A 25 -0.74 -10.14 11.12
C GLY A 25 -1.15 -10.42 9.68
N LEU A 26 -1.96 -11.47 9.46
CA LEU A 26 -2.47 -11.81 8.12
C LEU A 26 -3.38 -10.71 7.57
N LEU A 27 -4.25 -10.13 8.40
CA LEU A 27 -5.09 -9.00 8.04
C LEU A 27 -4.25 -7.77 7.64
N SER A 28 -3.17 -7.50 8.38
CA SER A 28 -2.25 -6.40 8.11
C SER A 28 -1.53 -6.60 6.76
N VAL A 29 -1.08 -7.81 6.46
CA VAL A 29 -0.50 -8.17 5.16
C VAL A 29 -1.51 -7.99 4.04
N LEU A 30 -2.74 -8.48 4.22
CA LEU A 30 -3.80 -8.38 3.21
C LEU A 30 -4.18 -6.91 2.95
N LEU A 31 -4.26 -6.10 4.01
CA LEU A 31 -4.49 -4.66 3.92
C LEU A 31 -3.35 -3.96 3.15
N LEU A 32 -2.09 -4.28 3.44
CA LEU A 32 -0.94 -3.73 2.73
C LEU A 32 -0.93 -4.12 1.25
N ILE A 33 -1.29 -5.36 0.91
CA ILE A 33 -1.45 -5.80 -0.48
C ILE A 33 -2.56 -5.01 -1.18
N ALA A 34 -3.71 -4.83 -0.51
CA ALA A 34 -4.84 -4.06 -1.06
C ALA A 34 -4.46 -2.60 -1.31
N ILE A 35 -3.70 -1.98 -0.40
CA ILE A 35 -3.17 -0.62 -0.56
C ILE A 35 -2.26 -0.54 -1.79
N ASN A 36 -1.33 -1.48 -1.96
CA ASN A 36 -0.47 -1.52 -3.15
C ASN A 36 -1.28 -1.72 -4.43
N ALA A 37 -2.27 -2.61 -4.43
CA ALA A 37 -3.14 -2.87 -5.58
C ALA A 37 -3.98 -1.64 -5.96
N PHE A 38 -4.45 -0.87 -4.96
CA PHE A 38 -5.16 0.39 -5.17
C PHE A 38 -4.27 1.42 -5.89
N PHE A 39 -3.04 1.62 -5.41
CA PHE A 39 -2.08 2.53 -6.03
C PHE A 39 -1.73 2.14 -7.47
N VAL A 40 -1.45 0.86 -7.71
CA VAL A 40 -1.17 0.34 -9.07
C VAL A 40 -2.36 0.54 -10.00
N THR A 41 -3.58 0.27 -9.53
CA THR A 41 -4.79 0.44 -10.34
C THR A 41 -5.05 1.91 -10.66
N ALA A 42 -4.78 2.82 -9.71
CA ALA A 42 -4.91 4.26 -9.92
C ALA A 42 -3.91 4.78 -10.96
N GLU A 43 -2.64 4.35 -10.87
CA GLU A 43 -1.59 4.66 -11.85
C GLU A 43 -1.97 4.15 -13.24
N PHE A 44 -2.36 2.87 -13.34
CA PHE A 44 -2.72 2.25 -14.61
C PHE A 44 -3.97 2.88 -15.23
N SER A 45 -5.00 3.20 -14.43
CA SER A 45 -6.21 3.88 -14.89
C SER A 45 -5.88 5.24 -15.50
N MET A 46 -5.04 6.03 -14.83
CA MET A 46 -4.67 7.36 -15.31
C MET A 46 -3.86 7.29 -16.61
N VAL A 47 -2.98 6.30 -16.75
CA VAL A 47 -2.18 6.06 -17.96
C VAL A 47 -3.02 5.49 -19.11
N ALA A 48 -4.03 4.68 -18.82
CA ALA A 48 -4.89 4.05 -19.82
C ALA A 48 -5.89 5.02 -20.49
N VAL A 49 -6.27 6.10 -19.80
CA VAL A 49 -7.23 7.08 -20.34
C VAL A 49 -6.56 7.95 -21.42
N ARG A 50 -7.18 7.98 -22.61
CA ARG A 50 -6.70 8.81 -23.73
C ARG A 50 -7.01 10.29 -23.51
N ARG A 51 -5.98 11.14 -23.57
CA ARG A 51 -6.07 12.61 -23.48
C ARG A 51 -7.14 13.21 -24.42
N SER A 52 -7.24 12.69 -25.64
CA SER A 52 -8.21 13.20 -26.63
C SER A 52 -9.66 12.97 -26.22
N ARG A 53 -9.97 11.83 -25.60
CA ARG A 53 -11.33 11.50 -25.14
C ARG A 53 -11.75 12.40 -23.99
N ILE A 54 -10.83 12.70 -23.06
CA ILE A 54 -11.09 13.64 -21.96
C ILE A 54 -11.27 15.05 -22.51
N SER A 55 -10.44 15.49 -23.46
CA SER A 55 -10.62 16.81 -24.11
C SER A 55 -12.00 16.95 -24.73
N GLN A 56 -12.47 15.93 -25.46
CA GLN A 56 -13.82 15.93 -26.06
C GLN A 56 -14.94 16.04 -25.01
N LEU A 57 -14.79 15.39 -23.85
CA LEU A 57 -15.77 15.47 -22.76
C LEU A 57 -15.76 16.84 -22.07
N VAL A 58 -14.57 17.46 -21.95
CA VAL A 58 -14.42 18.84 -21.46
C VAL A 58 -15.11 19.83 -22.39
N ASP A 59 -14.90 19.67 -23.70
CA ASP A 59 -15.53 20.51 -24.73
C ASP A 59 -17.06 20.33 -24.75
N ALA A 60 -17.55 19.14 -24.39
CA ALA A 60 -18.97 18.85 -24.19
C ALA A 60 -19.56 19.44 -22.88
N GLY A 61 -18.74 20.12 -22.06
CA GLY A 61 -19.18 20.79 -20.84
C GLY A 61 -19.13 19.94 -19.57
N ASP A 62 -18.54 18.74 -19.60
CA ASP A 62 -18.43 17.87 -18.43
C ASP A 62 -17.42 18.44 -17.41
N VAL A 63 -17.93 18.78 -16.23
CA VAL A 63 -17.15 19.36 -15.14
C VAL A 63 -16.19 18.33 -14.52
N GLN A 64 -16.57 17.05 -14.49
CA GLN A 64 -15.70 15.98 -14.01
C GLN A 64 -14.54 15.75 -14.98
N ALA A 65 -14.80 15.84 -16.29
CA ALA A 65 -13.76 15.73 -17.31
C ALA A 65 -12.70 16.84 -17.18
N LYS A 66 -13.07 18.06 -16.73
CA LYS A 66 -12.11 19.15 -16.49
C LYS A 66 -11.13 18.81 -15.37
N THR A 67 -11.64 18.23 -14.28
CA THR A 67 -10.79 17.76 -13.17
C THR A 67 -9.84 16.67 -13.64
N VAL A 68 -10.33 15.68 -14.39
CA VAL A 68 -9.49 14.60 -14.94
C VAL A 68 -8.44 15.15 -15.92
N GLN A 69 -8.78 16.15 -16.74
CA GLN A 69 -7.85 16.79 -17.67
C GLN A 69 -6.69 17.50 -16.93
N ALA A 70 -7.00 18.23 -15.86
CA ALA A 70 -5.98 18.88 -15.02
C ALA A 70 -5.07 17.86 -14.32
N LEU A 71 -5.64 16.75 -13.84
CA LEU A 71 -4.86 15.64 -13.26
C LEU A 71 -3.96 14.97 -14.32
N GLN A 72 -4.42 14.79 -15.56
CA GLN A 72 -3.58 14.25 -16.65
C GLN A 72 -2.46 15.19 -17.10
N GLN A 73 -2.63 16.51 -16.97
CA GLN A 73 -1.53 17.46 -17.24
C GLN A 73 -0.43 17.33 -16.19
N SER A 74 -0.76 16.90 -14.98
CA SER A 74 0.16 16.68 -13.86
C SER A 74 0.38 15.19 -13.56
N ILE A 75 0.22 14.33 -14.56
CA ILE A 75 0.31 12.87 -14.41
C ILE A 75 1.67 12.44 -13.83
N ASP A 76 2.76 13.10 -14.23
CA ASP A 76 4.10 12.79 -13.76
C ASP A 76 4.25 13.02 -12.25
N ARG A 77 3.58 14.05 -11.71
CA ARG A 77 3.55 14.34 -10.28
C ARG A 77 2.71 13.30 -9.53
N LEU A 78 1.60 12.86 -10.10
CA LEU A 78 0.74 11.79 -9.57
C LEU A 78 1.43 10.42 -9.57
N LEU A 79 2.14 10.07 -10.64
CA LEU A 79 2.94 8.86 -10.72
C LEU A 79 4.07 8.89 -9.69
N SER A 80 4.79 10.01 -9.59
CA SER A 80 5.90 10.14 -8.65
C SER A 80 5.45 9.97 -7.19
N THR A 81 4.32 10.54 -6.79
CA THR A 81 3.79 10.36 -5.42
C THR A 81 3.28 8.93 -5.19
N THR A 82 2.65 8.32 -6.19
CA THR A 82 2.14 6.93 -6.12
C THR A 82 3.29 5.93 -5.99
N GLN A 83 4.37 6.11 -6.75
CA GLN A 83 5.57 5.26 -6.69
C GLN A 83 6.30 5.37 -5.34
N LEU A 84 6.37 6.57 -4.75
CA LEU A 84 6.83 6.73 -3.37
C LEU A 84 5.91 5.99 -2.38
N GLY A 85 4.59 6.06 -2.57
CA GLY A 85 3.62 5.32 -1.77
C GLY A 85 3.78 3.80 -1.85
N ILE A 86 3.99 3.26 -3.06
CA ILE A 86 4.29 1.83 -3.29
C ILE A 86 5.60 1.43 -2.59
N THR A 87 6.62 2.29 -2.67
CA THR A 87 7.92 2.05 -2.01
C THR A 87 7.75 1.99 -0.49
N LEU A 88 7.08 2.98 0.10
CA LEU A 88 6.81 3.01 1.55
C LEU A 88 5.97 1.80 2.00
N SER A 89 4.97 1.43 1.20
CA SER A 89 4.12 0.26 1.48
C SER A 89 4.93 -1.05 1.40
N SER A 90 5.87 -1.15 0.45
CA SER A 90 6.76 -2.31 0.30
C SER A 90 7.75 -2.42 1.46
N LEU A 91 8.28 -1.30 1.95
CA LEU A 91 9.15 -1.27 3.14
C LEU A 91 8.39 -1.69 4.41
N ALA A 92 7.17 -1.18 4.60
CA ALA A 92 6.32 -1.55 5.72
C ALA A 92 5.96 -3.05 5.68
N LEU A 93 5.62 -3.56 4.50
CA LEU A 93 5.35 -4.98 4.29
C LEU A 93 6.58 -5.83 4.54
N GLY A 94 7.78 -5.38 4.16
CA GLY A 94 9.04 -6.06 4.46
C GLY A 94 9.28 -6.20 5.96
N TRP A 95 9.11 -5.12 6.73
CA TRP A 95 9.30 -5.14 8.18
C TRP A 95 8.27 -6.04 8.88
N ILE A 96 6.98 -5.89 8.56
CA ILE A 96 5.91 -6.72 9.15
C ILE A 96 6.06 -8.19 8.70
N GLY A 97 6.43 -8.40 7.44
CA GLY A 97 6.67 -9.70 6.84
C GLY A 97 7.84 -10.43 7.49
N GLU A 98 8.93 -9.73 7.82
CA GLU A 98 10.07 -10.30 8.54
C GLU A 98 9.64 -10.85 9.91
N THR A 99 8.93 -10.07 10.72
CA THR A 99 8.46 -10.52 12.04
C THR A 99 7.49 -11.70 11.91
N THR A 100 6.57 -11.65 10.94
CA THR A 100 5.57 -12.71 10.70
C THR A 100 6.19 -14.00 10.16
N MET A 101 7.19 -13.90 9.27
CA MET A 101 7.90 -15.08 8.76
C MET A 101 8.82 -15.68 9.81
N ALA A 102 9.50 -14.85 10.60
CA ALA A 102 10.37 -15.33 11.68
C ALA A 102 9.57 -16.18 12.70
N THR A 103 8.37 -15.75 13.08
CA THR A 103 7.51 -16.51 13.99
C THR A 103 6.97 -17.80 13.36
N LEU A 104 6.55 -17.77 12.09
CA LEU A 104 6.08 -18.97 11.39
C LEU A 104 7.18 -20.02 11.18
N VAL A 105 8.39 -19.59 10.81
CA VAL A 105 9.54 -20.48 10.64
C VAL A 105 9.96 -21.06 11.99
N ALA A 106 10.03 -20.25 13.05
CA ALA A 106 10.34 -20.74 14.40
C ALA A 106 9.30 -21.76 14.89
N ALA A 107 8.01 -21.52 14.66
CA ALA A 107 6.94 -22.44 15.01
C ALA A 107 6.98 -23.75 14.19
N GLY A 108 7.38 -23.69 12.92
CA GLY A 108 7.51 -24.86 12.03
C GLY A 108 8.73 -25.74 12.31
N ILE A 109 9.83 -25.15 12.80
CA ILE A 109 11.05 -25.90 13.17
C ILE A 109 10.95 -26.47 14.60
N ALA A 110 10.12 -25.87 15.46
CA ALA A 110 9.87 -26.35 16.82
C ALA A 110 8.92 -27.57 16.89
N LYS A 111 8.49 -28.12 15.74
CA LYS A 111 7.61 -29.27 15.62
C LYS A 111 8.29 -30.39 14.84
#